data_AF-A0ABD2I7Y1-F1
#
_entry.id   AF-A0ABD2I7Y1-F1
#
_cell.length_a   1.000
_cell.length_b   1.000
_cell.length_c   1.000
_cell.angle_alpha   90.00
_cell.angle_beta   90.00
_cell.angle_gamma   90.00
#
_symmetry.space_group_name_H-M   'P 1'
#
loop_
_entity.id
_entity.type
_entity.pdbx_description
1 polymer ?
#
loop_
_entity_poly.entity_id
_entity_poly.type
_entity_poly.pdbx_seq_one_letter_code
_entity_poly.pdbx_strand_id
1 'polypeptide(L)'
;MTPKHAFLSTLEKLLYDKLGLCLDGRVCMEIGHQNSEPGDSGGPLMQLTQNGTIWTQIGVSSISTLKKDNRLAILYTRVSRHCDWIEKNTDGEVKCL
;
A
#
# COMPACT_ATOMS: atom_id res chain seq x y z
N MET A 1 -15.24 -7.90 -22.55
CA MET A 1 -15.09 -7.15 -21.28
C MET A 1 -14.16 -7.95 -20.38
N THR A 2 -12.87 -7.62 -20.37
CA THR A 2 -11.87 -8.26 -19.49
C THR A 2 -11.83 -7.52 -18.15
N PRO A 3 -11.80 -8.23 -17.00
CA PRO A 3 -11.68 -7.55 -15.72
C PRO A 3 -10.24 -7.05 -15.56
N LYS A 4 -10.08 -5.74 -15.64
CA LYS A 4 -8.91 -5.04 -15.10
C LYS A 4 -8.91 -5.27 -13.58
N HIS A 5 -7.73 -5.49 -12.98
CA HIS A 5 -7.51 -5.69 -11.53
C HIS A 5 -7.39 -7.13 -11.02
N ALA A 6 -6.58 -7.96 -11.68
CA ALA A 6 -6.00 -9.16 -11.07
C ALA A 6 -4.56 -8.88 -10.60
N PHE A 7 -4.40 -8.04 -9.57
CA PHE A 7 -3.18 -7.98 -8.77
C PHE A 7 -3.56 -7.53 -7.36
N LEU A 8 -4.26 -8.41 -6.65
CA LEU A 8 -4.36 -8.35 -5.21
C LEU A 8 -3.63 -9.57 -4.70
N SER A 9 -2.50 -9.33 -4.03
CA SER A 9 -1.74 -10.40 -3.41
C SER A 9 -2.63 -11.12 -2.40
N THR A 10 -2.45 -12.43 -2.24
CA THR A 10 -3.22 -13.26 -1.29
C THR A 10 -3.27 -12.66 0.12
N LEU A 11 -2.28 -11.82 0.48
CA LEU A 11 -2.20 -11.08 1.73
C LEU A 11 -3.23 -9.93 1.82
N GLU A 12 -3.38 -9.12 0.77
CA GLU A 12 -4.35 -8.00 0.73
C GLU A 12 -5.78 -8.49 0.82
N LYS A 13 -6.07 -9.63 0.17
CA LYS A 13 -7.39 -10.28 0.22
C LYS A 13 -7.69 -10.82 1.64
N LEU A 14 -6.67 -11.38 2.31
CA LEU A 14 -6.78 -11.85 3.69
C LEU A 14 -7.01 -10.69 4.68
N LEU A 15 -6.34 -9.55 4.48
CA LEU A 15 -6.49 -8.32 5.26
C LEU A 15 -7.86 -7.67 5.07
N TYR A 16 -8.40 -7.72 3.85
CA TYR A 16 -9.74 -7.23 3.54
C TYR A 16 -10.82 -8.10 4.19
N ASP A 17 -10.75 -9.42 3.98
CA ASP A 17 -11.79 -10.36 4.40
C ASP A 17 -11.81 -10.64 5.92
N LYS A 18 -10.66 -10.58 6.63
CA LYS A 18 -10.62 -10.86 8.09
C LYS A 18 -10.90 -9.66 8.98
N LEU A 19 -10.69 -8.42 8.52
CA LEU A 19 -10.59 -7.27 9.41
C LEU A 19 -11.51 -6.10 9.06
N GLY A 20 -11.86 -5.95 7.77
CA GLY A 20 -12.52 -4.73 7.28
C GLY A 20 -11.73 -3.45 7.56
N LEU A 21 -10.44 -3.58 7.89
CA LEU A 21 -9.57 -2.48 8.30
C LEU A 21 -8.86 -1.82 7.13
N CYS A 22 -8.73 -2.53 5.99
CA CYS A 22 -8.04 -1.98 4.84
C CYS A 22 -9.01 -1.20 3.96
N LEU A 23 -9.02 0.12 4.19
CA LEU A 23 -9.82 1.07 3.43
C LEU A 23 -9.42 1.05 1.96
N ASP A 24 -10.40 1.23 1.09
CA ASP A 24 -10.14 1.32 -0.34
C ASP A 24 -9.20 2.50 -0.64
N GLY A 25 -8.16 2.24 -1.44
CA GLY A 25 -7.10 3.20 -1.73
C GLY A 25 -6.00 3.35 -0.67
N ARG A 26 -5.94 2.45 0.32
CA ARG A 26 -4.81 2.34 1.25
C ARG A 26 -4.06 1.01 1.05
N VAL A 27 -2.78 1.01 1.39
CA VAL A 27 -2.00 -0.20 1.67
C VAL A 27 -1.91 -0.33 3.17
N CYS A 28 -2.15 -1.54 3.69
CA CYS A 28 -2.29 -1.76 5.13
C CYS A 28 -1.24 -2.75 5.62
N MET A 29 -0.49 -2.34 6.64
CA MET A 29 0.44 -3.21 7.35
C MET A 29 -0.15 -3.48 8.73
N GLU A 30 -0.56 -4.73 8.97
CA GLU A 30 -0.91 -5.17 10.32
C GLU A 30 0.37 -5.20 11.15
N ILE A 31 0.44 -4.33 12.14
CA ILE A 31 1.43 -4.41 13.19
C ILE A 31 0.75 -5.17 14.32
N GLY A 32 1.23 -6.37 14.65
CA GLY A 32 0.67 -7.16 15.74
C GLY A 32 0.65 -6.42 17.08
N HIS A 33 1.62 -6.71 17.96
CA HIS A 33 1.62 -6.24 19.36
C HIS A 33 2.80 -5.33 19.72
N GLN A 34 3.54 -4.76 18.76
CA GLN A 34 4.79 -4.04 19.06
C GLN A 34 5.02 -2.76 18.24
N ASN A 35 5.97 -1.96 18.74
CA ASN A 35 6.33 -0.56 18.46
C ASN A 35 6.78 -0.25 17.01
N SER A 36 6.04 -0.68 15.99
CA SER A 36 6.35 -0.26 14.62
C SER A 36 5.85 1.15 14.36
N GLU A 37 6.75 1.98 13.85
CA GLU A 37 6.44 3.32 13.39
C GLU A 37 6.25 3.32 11.87
N PRO A 38 5.36 4.18 11.33
CA PRO A 38 5.11 4.28 9.90
C PRO A 38 6.28 4.85 9.08
N GLY A 39 7.36 5.30 9.74
CA GLY A 39 8.41 6.12 9.15
C GLY A 39 7.99 7.60 9.05
N ASP A 40 8.81 8.40 8.35
CA ASP A 40 8.55 9.82 8.18
C ASP A 40 7.31 10.08 7.33
N SER A 41 6.56 11.14 7.67
CA SER A 41 5.39 11.57 6.88
C SER A 41 5.79 11.93 5.46
N GLY A 42 5.11 11.34 4.47
CA GLY A 42 5.45 11.48 3.04
C GLY A 42 6.54 10.52 2.55
N GLY A 43 7.16 9.72 3.44
CA GLY A 43 8.19 8.76 3.09
C GLY A 43 7.68 7.59 2.23
N PRO A 44 8.57 6.95 1.44
CA PRO A 44 8.18 5.84 0.57
C PRO A 44 8.06 4.52 1.32
N LEU A 45 6.98 3.77 1.06
CA LEU A 45 6.91 2.34 1.36
C LEU A 45 7.36 1.56 0.12
N MET A 46 8.48 0.85 0.26
CA MET A 46 9.11 0.11 -0.83
C MET A 46 8.83 -1.40 -0.73
N GLN A 47 8.64 -2.04 -1.88
CA GLN A 47 8.56 -3.49 -2.00
C GLN A 47 9.57 -3.96 -3.04
N LEU A 48 10.35 -4.99 -2.70
CA LEU A 48 11.22 -5.68 -3.64
C LEU A 48 10.38 -6.68 -4.45
N THR A 49 10.58 -6.72 -5.77
CA THR A 49 9.94 -7.71 -6.64
C THR A 49 10.24 -9.14 -6.17
N GLN A 50 9.37 -10.10 -6.50
CA GLN A 50 9.53 -11.49 -6.04
C GLN A 50 10.84 -12.14 -6.49
N ASN A 51 11.39 -11.72 -7.64
CA ASN A 51 12.69 -12.16 -8.14
C ASN A 51 13.88 -11.40 -7.52
N GLY A 52 13.64 -10.44 -6.62
CA GLY A 52 14.69 -9.76 -5.87
C GLY A 52 15.42 -8.64 -6.61
N THR A 53 14.95 -8.20 -7.78
CA THR A 53 15.74 -7.34 -8.68
C THR A 53 15.35 -5.88 -8.70
N ILE A 54 14.09 -5.54 -8.41
CA ILE A 54 13.58 -4.17 -8.56
C ILE A 54 12.86 -3.74 -7.29
N TRP A 55 13.27 -2.60 -6.73
CA TRP A 55 12.53 -1.92 -5.67
C TRP A 55 11.45 -1.04 -6.29
N THR A 56 10.20 -1.26 -5.89
CA THR A 56 9.04 -0.52 -6.35
C THR A 56 8.39 0.21 -5.18
N GLN A 57 8.05 1.48 -5.34
CA GLN A 57 7.30 2.21 -4.33
C GLN A 57 5.82 1.85 -4.42
N ILE A 58 5.28 1.25 -3.36
CA ILE A 58 3.87 0.79 -3.32
C ILE A 58 2.98 1.67 -2.45
N GLY A 59 3.58 2.47 -1.57
CA GLY A 59 2.86 3.35 -0.66
C GLY A 59 3.59 4.65 -0.35
N VAL A 60 2.82 5.61 0.16
CA VAL A 60 3.33 6.83 0.78
C VAL A 60 2.87 6.85 2.23
N SER A 61 3.81 7.03 3.15
CA SER A 61 3.52 7.12 4.57
C SER A 61 2.64 8.34 4.86
N SER A 62 1.50 8.09 5.49
CA SER A 62 0.61 9.11 6.03
C SER A 62 0.32 8.74 7.47
N ILE A 63 0.32 9.70 8.39
CA ILE A 63 -0.02 9.45 9.80
C ILE A 63 -1.49 8.98 9.85
N SER A 64 -1.67 7.66 9.87
CA SER A 64 -2.95 7.01 10.14
C SER A 64 -2.67 5.61 10.65
N THR A 65 -2.74 5.46 11.97
CA THR A 65 -2.80 4.17 12.64
C THR A 65 -4.26 3.86 12.97
N LEU A 66 -4.71 2.66 12.61
CA LEU A 66 -6.03 2.17 13.03
C LEU A 66 -5.85 1.14 14.14
N LYS A 67 -6.67 1.23 15.19
CA LYS A 67 -6.72 0.24 16.26
C LYS A 67 -8.10 -0.39 16.34
N LYS A 68 -8.20 -1.72 16.25
CA LYS A 68 -9.44 -2.48 16.42
C LYS A 68 -9.16 -3.83 17.08
N ASP A 69 -9.84 -4.13 18.17
CA ASP A 69 -9.72 -5.40 18.92
C ASP A 69 -8.26 -5.79 19.22
N ASN A 70 -7.49 -4.87 19.81
CA ASN A 70 -6.04 -5.00 20.09
C ASN A 70 -5.10 -5.16 18.88
N ARG A 71 -5.61 -5.15 17.65
CA ARG A 71 -4.77 -5.09 16.44
C ARG A 71 -4.51 -3.65 16.06
N LEU A 72 -3.29 -3.37 15.64
CA LEU A 72 -2.90 -2.07 15.12
C LEU A 72 -2.52 -2.22 13.64
N ALA A 73 -2.96 -1.28 12.80
CA ALA A 73 -2.58 -1.25 11.40
C ALA A 73 -2.02 0.12 11.06
N ILE A 74 -0.87 0.17 10.38
CA ILE A 74 -0.46 1.37 9.67
C ILE A 74 -1.12 1.37 8.31
N LEU A 75 -1.67 2.53 7.94
CA LEU A 75 -2.16 2.79 6.61
C LEU A 75 -1.19 3.68 5.85
N TYR A 76 -0.89 3.26 4.63
CA TYR A 76 -0.16 4.03 3.64
C TYR A 76 -1.13 4.44 2.52
N THR A 77 -0.91 5.60 1.91
CA THR A 77 -1.62 5.95 0.66
C THR A 77 -1.14 5.03 -0.45
N ARG A 78 -2.07 4.33 -1.13
CA ARG A 78 -1.74 3.39 -2.20
C ARG A 78 -1.29 4.13 -3.45
N VAL A 79 -0.02 4.00 -3.82
CA VAL A 79 0.55 4.68 -5.00
C VAL A 79 -0.18 4.28 -6.28
N SER A 80 -0.55 3.01 -6.42
CA SER A 80 -1.16 2.51 -7.65
C SER A 80 -2.57 3.08 -7.96
N ARG A 81 -3.21 3.74 -6.99
CA ARG A 81 -4.46 4.49 -7.23
C ARG A 81 -4.26 5.81 -7.96
N HIS A 82 -3.02 6.30 -7.98
CA HIS A 82 -2.67 7.60 -8.53
C HIS A 82 -1.80 7.48 -9.79
N CYS A 83 -1.64 6.29 -10.38
CA CYS A 83 -0.79 6.07 -11.56
C CYS A 83 -1.07 7.07 -12.69
N ASP A 84 -2.33 7.22 -13.10
CA ASP A 84 -2.71 8.13 -14.18
C ASP A 84 -2.36 9.59 -13.84
N TRP A 85 -2.53 9.99 -12.56
CA TRP A 85 -2.16 11.32 -12.10
C TRP A 85 -0.64 11.50 -12.06
N ILE A 86 0.10 10.52 -11.56
CA ILE A 86 1.58 10.55 -11.49
C ILE A 86 2.13 10.67 -12.91
N GLU A 87 1.77 9.74 -13.80
CA GLU A 87 2.28 9.70 -15.17
C GLU A 87 2.01 11.03 -15.90
N LYS A 88 0.79 11.57 -15.74
CA LYS A 88 0.42 12.87 -16.32
C LYS A 88 1.25 14.03 -15.77
N ASN A 89 1.55 14.05 -14.46
CA ASN A 89 2.26 15.17 -13.83
C ASN A 89 3.79 15.02 -13.87
N THR A 90 4.29 13.88 -14.35
CA THR A 90 5.71 13.66 -14.61
C THR A 90 6.01 13.60 -16.11
N ASP A 91 5.09 14.04 -16.98
CA ASP A 91 5.22 13.95 -18.45
C ASP A 91 5.64 12.56 -18.96
N GLY A 92 5.16 11.50 -18.30
CA GLY A 92 5.48 10.12 -18.62
C GLY A 92 6.82 9.59 -18.11
N GLU A 93 7.58 10.38 -17.34
CA GLU A 93 8.86 9.95 -16.73
C GLU A 93 8.64 8.79 -15.74
N VAL A 94 7.60 8.87 -14.91
CA VAL A 94 7.25 7.84 -13.94
C VAL A 94 6.03 7.07 -14.44
N LYS A 95 6.19 5.75 -14.57
CA LYS A 95 5.10 4.84 -14.97
C LYS A 95 4.93 3.73 -13.95
N CYS A 96 3.68 3.43 -13.64
CA CYS A 96 3.36 2.23 -12.88
C CYS A 96 3.60 0.98 -13.74
N LEU A 97 4.09 -0.08 -13.09
CA LEU A 97 4.32 -1.40 -13.69
C LEU A 97 3.04 -2.25 -13.72
#